data_AF-U2FSR4-F1
#
_entry.id   AF-U2FSR4-F1
#
_cell.length_a   1.000
_cell.length_b   1.000
_cell.length_c   1.000
_cell.angle_alpha   90.00
_cell.angle_beta   90.00
_cell.angle_gamma   90.00
#
_symmetry.space_group_name_H-M   'P 1'
#
loop_
_entity.id
_entity.type
_entity.pdbx_description
1 polymer ?
#
loop_
_entity_poly.entity_id
_entity_poly.type
_entity_poly.pdbx_seq_one_letter_code
_entity_poly.pdbx_strand_id
1 'polypeptide(L)'
;MSKKQLYKDLLERMDLALLEEFYMEACWIQYAIIEDRFNSVIRNAYPENGTKLLKTLRGLDRKLEQISGKIHEDDHDCLKTVHKELLKRIKNWKNKRNTLMHEIAETDDLAKVQRKLKILAPEGKKLVNELSARVWKYKKLVERRSS
;
A
#
# COMPACT_ATOMS: atom_id res chain seq x y z
N MET A 1 -17.18 -11.91 -8.34
CA MET A 1 -16.86 -10.53 -7.91
C MET A 1 -15.68 -10.01 -8.73
N SER A 2 -15.76 -8.80 -9.30
CA SER A 2 -14.67 -8.25 -10.10
C SER A 2 -13.57 -7.66 -9.19
N LYS A 3 -12.34 -7.54 -9.71
CA LYS A 3 -11.23 -6.92 -8.96
C LYS A 3 -11.53 -5.47 -8.56
N LYS A 4 -12.24 -4.74 -9.42
CA LYS A 4 -12.66 -3.36 -9.15
C LYS A 4 -13.67 -3.30 -7.99
N GLN A 5 -14.61 -4.26 -7.95
CA GLN A 5 -15.57 -4.36 -6.86
C GLN A 5 -14.88 -4.67 -5.53
N LEU A 6 -14.00 -5.68 -5.51
CA LEU A 6 -13.22 -6.01 -4.31
C LEU A 6 -12.43 -4.82 -3.78
N TYR A 7 -11.79 -4.05 -4.66
CA TYR A 7 -11.05 -2.84 -4.26
C TYR A 7 -11.97 -1.77 -3.64
N LYS A 8 -13.18 -1.58 -4.19
CA LYS A 8 -14.18 -0.66 -3.64
C LYS A 8 -14.66 -1.13 -2.27
N ASP A 9 -14.96 -2.42 -2.14
CA ASP A 9 -15.42 -3.02 -0.89
C ASP A 9 -14.35 -2.90 0.21
N LEU A 10 -13.07 -3.07 -0.15
CA LEU A 10 -11.96 -2.87 0.80
C LEU A 10 -11.85 -1.41 1.26
N LEU A 11 -12.06 -0.43 0.38
CA LEU A 11 -12.08 0.98 0.76
C LEU A 11 -13.25 1.27 1.73
N GLU A 12 -14.45 0.80 1.41
CA GLU A 12 -15.62 0.99 2.27
C GLU A 12 -15.43 0.32 3.65
N ARG A 13 -14.87 -0.90 3.67
CA ARG A 13 -14.55 -1.60 4.93
C ARG A 13 -13.47 -0.91 5.75
N MET A 14 -12.44 -0.36 5.11
CA MET A 14 -11.42 0.43 5.81
C MET A 14 -12.05 1.65 6.48
N ASP A 15 -12.98 2.31 5.79
CA ASP A 15 -13.65 3.52 6.27
C ASP A 15 -14.55 3.20 7.46
N LEU A 16 -15.31 2.10 7.36
CA LEU A 16 -16.13 1.60 8.45
C LEU A 16 -15.28 1.17 9.66
N ALA A 17 -14.19 0.44 9.44
CA ALA A 17 -13.31 0.01 10.51
C ALA A 17 -12.65 1.20 11.25
N LEU A 18 -12.40 2.32 10.56
CA LEU A 18 -11.91 3.54 11.20
C LEU A 18 -13.01 4.25 11.98
N LEU A 19 -14.24 4.30 11.43
CA LEU A 19 -15.39 4.92 12.08
C LEU A 19 -15.75 4.22 13.39
N GLU A 20 -15.78 2.89 13.35
CA GLU A 20 -16.12 2.02 14.49
C GLU A 20 -14.92 1.74 15.41
N GLU A 21 -13.82 2.49 15.26
CA GLU A 21 -12.59 2.36 16.05
C GLU A 21 -11.93 0.96 16.03
N PHE A 22 -12.24 0.13 15.03
CA PHE A 22 -11.55 -1.13 14.74
C PHE A 22 -10.19 -0.89 14.05
N TYR A 23 -9.30 -0.18 14.75
CA TYR A 23 -8.02 0.29 14.21
C TYR A 23 -7.08 -0.83 13.73
N MET A 24 -7.14 -2.01 14.36
CA MET A 24 -6.35 -3.18 13.94
C MET A 24 -6.82 -3.71 12.58
N GLU A 25 -8.14 -3.84 12.40
CA GLU A 25 -8.74 -4.24 11.13
C GLU A 25 -8.47 -3.19 10.05
N ALA A 26 -8.62 -1.91 10.38
CA ALA A 26 -8.28 -0.82 9.47
C ALA A 26 -6.83 -0.94 8.97
N CYS A 27 -5.86 -1.18 9.87
CA CYS A 27 -4.45 -1.37 9.48
C CYS A 27 -4.25 -2.59 8.57
N TRP A 28 -4.98 -3.68 8.81
CA TRP A 28 -4.94 -4.88 7.98
C TRP A 28 -5.45 -4.62 6.57
N ILE A 29 -6.62 -3.97 6.46
CA ILE A 29 -7.22 -3.62 5.17
C ILE A 29 -6.32 -2.63 4.40
N GLN A 30 -5.77 -1.63 5.08
CA GLN A 30 -4.83 -0.67 4.50
C GLN A 30 -3.60 -1.35 3.90
N TYR A 31 -3.03 -2.33 4.61
CA TYR A 31 -1.91 -3.11 4.09
C TYR A 31 -2.27 -3.83 2.79
N ALA A 32 -3.44 -4.48 2.74
CA ALA A 32 -3.92 -5.19 1.56
C ALA A 32 -4.14 -4.22 0.36
N ILE A 33 -4.70 -3.04 0.62
CA ILE A 33 -4.90 -2.00 -0.40
C ILE A 33 -3.55 -1.52 -0.95
N ILE A 34 -2.60 -1.17 -0.07
CA ILE A 34 -1.25 -0.73 -0.47
C ILE A 34 -0.57 -1.82 -1.32
N GLU A 35 -0.69 -3.08 -0.92
CA GLU A 35 -0.13 -4.19 -1.66
C GLU A 35 -0.74 -4.32 -3.07
N ASP A 36 -2.06 -4.16 -3.20
CA ASP A 36 -2.71 -4.15 -4.50
C ASP A 36 -2.28 -2.96 -5.36
N ARG A 37 -2.09 -1.77 -4.76
CA ARG A 37 -1.58 -0.59 -5.48
C ARG A 37 -0.17 -0.80 -6.00
N PHE A 38 0.75 -1.39 -5.21
CA PHE A 38 2.07 -1.77 -5.72
C PHE A 38 2.02 -2.84 -6.80
N ASN A 39 1.10 -3.81 -6.68
CA ASN A 39 0.88 -4.77 -7.76
C ASN A 39 0.43 -4.08 -9.06
N SER A 40 -0.36 -3.01 -8.96
CA SER A 40 -0.74 -2.19 -10.11
C SER A 40 0.47 -1.48 -10.72
N VAL A 41 1.32 -0.85 -9.90
CA VAL A 41 2.55 -0.17 -10.40
C VAL A 41 3.42 -1.16 -11.19
N ILE A 42 3.70 -2.33 -10.61
CA ILE A 42 4.57 -3.35 -11.23
C ILE A 42 3.98 -3.88 -12.55
N ARG A 43 2.66 -4.09 -12.62
CA ARG A 43 2.01 -4.51 -13.88
C ARG A 43 2.06 -3.46 -14.98
N ASN A 44 1.99 -2.17 -14.63
CA ASN A 44 2.04 -1.09 -15.61
C ASN A 44 3.48 -0.77 -16.04
N ALA A 45 4.45 -0.94 -15.15
CA ALA A 45 5.87 -0.81 -15.48
C ALA A 45 6.37 -1.96 -16.37
N TYR A 46 5.83 -3.17 -16.19
CA TYR A 46 6.19 -4.35 -16.98
C TYR A 46 4.93 -5.01 -17.58
N PRO A 47 4.39 -4.50 -18.71
CA PRO A 47 3.16 -5.02 -19.30
C PRO A 47 3.20 -6.52 -19.62
N GLU A 48 4.32 -7.00 -20.17
CA GLU A 48 4.46 -8.41 -20.59
C GLU A 48 4.80 -9.35 -19.42
N ASN A 49 5.65 -8.89 -18.49
CA ASN A 49 6.25 -9.75 -17.47
C ASN A 49 5.81 -9.45 -16.03
N GLY A 50 5.04 -8.39 -15.79
CA GLY A 50 4.69 -7.92 -14.46
C GLY A 50 3.91 -8.94 -13.64
N THR A 51 2.99 -9.69 -14.27
CA THR A 51 2.25 -10.76 -13.57
C THR A 51 3.16 -11.92 -13.15
N LYS A 52 4.15 -12.28 -13.97
CA LYS A 52 5.14 -13.32 -13.64
C LYS A 52 6.05 -12.85 -12.50
N LEU A 53 6.53 -11.61 -12.58
CA LEU A 53 7.37 -10.99 -11.56
C LEU A 53 6.65 -10.90 -10.19
N LEU A 54 5.36 -10.59 -10.17
CA LEU A 54 4.58 -10.54 -8.93
C LEU A 54 4.46 -11.88 -8.20
N LYS A 55 4.68 -13.02 -8.88
CA LYS A 55 4.71 -14.34 -8.22
C LYS A 55 5.96 -14.51 -7.35
N THR A 56 7.06 -13.81 -7.67
CA THR A 56 8.34 -13.87 -6.94
C THR A 56 8.49 -12.73 -5.92
N LEU A 57 7.80 -11.60 -6.15
CA LEU A 57 7.77 -10.45 -5.24
C LEU A 57 6.66 -10.58 -4.19
N ARG A 58 6.93 -11.33 -3.12
CA ARG A 58 6.05 -11.43 -1.94
C ARG A 58 6.40 -10.36 -0.89
N GLY A 59 5.36 -9.77 -0.29
CA GLY A 59 5.50 -8.75 0.75
C GLY A 59 5.77 -7.34 0.22
N LEU A 60 5.55 -6.33 1.07
CA LEU A 60 5.75 -4.92 0.69
C LEU A 60 7.22 -4.54 0.53
N ASP A 61 8.16 -5.11 1.31
CA ASP A 61 9.57 -4.71 1.25
C ASP A 61 10.18 -4.95 -0.13
N ARG A 62 10.01 -6.17 -0.67
CA ARG A 62 10.49 -6.52 -2.02
C ARG A 62 9.85 -5.68 -3.11
N LYS A 63 8.58 -5.29 -2.94
CA LYS A 63 7.88 -4.42 -3.91
C LYS A 63 8.37 -2.98 -3.81
N LEU A 64 8.62 -2.47 -2.61
CA LEU A 64 9.22 -1.16 -2.38
C LEU A 64 10.61 -1.07 -3.02
N GLU A 65 11.45 -2.09 -2.82
CA GLU A 65 12.78 -2.17 -3.45
C GLU A 65 12.69 -2.25 -4.97
N GLN A 66 11.81 -3.08 -5.51
CA GLN A 66 11.59 -3.17 -6.95
C GLN A 66 11.15 -1.83 -7.55
N ILE A 67 10.21 -1.12 -6.90
CA ILE A 67 9.71 0.16 -7.40
C ILE A 67 10.79 1.24 -7.27
N SER A 68 11.38 1.39 -6.08
CA SER A 68 12.30 2.49 -5.77
C SER A 68 13.68 2.37 -6.41
N GLY A 69 14.16 1.14 -6.65
CA GLY A 69 15.38 0.83 -7.39
C GLY A 69 15.09 0.72 -8.87
N LYS A 70 14.66 -0.46 -9.33
CA LYS A 70 14.59 -0.80 -10.76
C LYS A 70 13.59 0.03 -11.55
N ILE A 71 12.33 0.12 -11.09
CA ILE A 71 11.29 0.82 -11.87
C ILE A 71 11.60 2.32 -11.95
N HIS A 72 12.08 2.94 -10.86
CA HIS A 72 12.41 4.37 -10.88
C HIS A 72 13.64 4.71 -11.74
N GLU A 73 14.55 3.77 -11.98
CA GLU A 73 15.68 3.94 -12.90
C GLU A 73 15.21 3.99 -14.35
N ASP A 74 14.26 3.12 -14.71
CA ASP A 74 13.81 2.96 -16.10
C ASP A 74 12.54 3.77 -16.46
N ASP A 75 11.72 4.15 -15.47
CA ASP A 75 10.42 4.80 -15.67
C ASP A 75 10.29 6.11 -14.88
N HIS A 76 10.64 7.21 -15.56
CA HIS A 76 10.60 8.56 -14.98
C HIS A 76 9.16 9.01 -14.62
N ASP A 77 8.13 8.53 -15.33
CA ASP A 77 6.74 8.83 -15.00
C ASP A 77 6.31 8.17 -13.69
N CYS A 78 6.77 6.94 -13.46
CA CYS A 78 6.61 6.26 -12.18
C CYS A 78 7.29 7.07 -11.06
N LEU A 79 8.55 7.46 -11.23
CA LEU A 79 9.28 8.26 -10.24
C LEU A 79 8.58 9.59 -9.92
N LYS A 80 8.08 10.30 -10.94
CA LYS A 80 7.38 11.58 -10.76
C LYS A 80 6.03 11.44 -10.05
N THR A 81 5.35 10.31 -10.23
CA THR A 81 4.02 10.07 -9.65
C THR A 81 4.10 9.37 -8.31
N VAL A 82 4.75 8.22 -8.23
CA VAL A 82 4.94 7.40 -7.02
C VAL A 82 6.34 7.66 -6.43
N HIS A 83 6.60 8.91 -6.06
CA HIS A 83 7.93 9.38 -5.68
C HIS A 83 8.52 8.69 -4.44
N LYS A 84 9.86 8.72 -4.34
CA LYS A 84 10.64 8.06 -3.27
C LYS A 84 10.19 8.43 -1.85
N GLU A 85 9.80 9.68 -1.61
CA GLU A 85 9.31 10.10 -0.29
C GLU A 85 7.98 9.42 0.12
N LEU A 86 7.06 9.21 -0.82
CA LEU A 86 5.82 8.47 -0.54
C LEU A 86 6.16 7.01 -0.19
N LEU A 87 7.07 6.39 -0.93
CA LEU A 87 7.54 5.02 -0.66
C LEU A 87 8.21 4.91 0.71
N LYS A 88 9.00 5.91 1.11
CA LYS A 88 9.64 5.99 2.43
C LYS A 88 8.61 6.08 3.55
N ARG A 89 7.58 6.93 3.40
CA ARG A 89 6.48 7.06 4.37
C ARG A 89 5.70 5.75 4.51
N ILE A 90 5.42 5.05 3.40
CA ILE A 90 4.78 3.73 3.42
C ILE A 90 5.66 2.69 4.12
N LYS A 91 6.97 2.68 3.84
CA LYS A 91 7.93 1.79 4.54
C LYS A 91 7.92 2.02 6.05
N ASN A 92 7.95 3.27 6.48
CA ASN A 92 7.91 3.63 7.90
C ASN A 92 6.60 3.20 8.56
N TRP A 93 5.46 3.46 7.93
CA TRP A 93 4.15 3.02 8.41
C TRP A 93 4.07 1.49 8.54
N LYS A 94 4.52 0.75 7.52
CA LYS A 94 4.57 -0.72 7.53
C LYS A 94 5.45 -1.25 8.66
N ASN A 95 6.59 -0.61 8.91
CA ASN A 95 7.50 -1.02 9.99
C ASN A 95 6.87 -0.81 11.36
N LYS A 96 6.27 0.37 11.61
CA LYS A 96 5.49 0.63 12.83
C LYS A 96 4.38 -0.41 13.01
N ARG A 97 3.62 -0.71 11.95
CA ARG A 97 2.56 -1.74 11.98
C ARG A 97 3.11 -3.10 12.38
N ASN A 98 4.23 -3.52 11.80
CA ASN A 98 4.84 -4.81 12.13
C ASN A 98 5.33 -4.84 13.58
N THR A 99 5.96 -3.78 14.07
CA THR A 99 6.33 -3.66 15.48
C THR A 99 5.11 -3.81 16.39
N LEU A 100 3.99 -3.15 16.09
CA LEU A 100 2.76 -3.30 16.88
C LEU A 100 2.21 -4.73 16.86
N MET A 101 2.30 -5.43 15.73
CA MET A 101 1.88 -6.84 15.66
C MET A 101 2.72 -7.75 16.55
N HIS A 102 4.03 -7.50 16.64
CA HIS A 102 4.90 -8.22 17.56
C HIS A 102 4.59 -7.85 19.02
N GLU A 103 4.39 -6.57 19.31
CA GLU A 103 4.01 -6.11 20.66
C GLU A 103 2.69 -6.75 21.15
N ILE A 104 1.71 -6.95 20.26
CA ILE A 104 0.44 -7.64 20.61
C ILE A 104 0.68 -9.05 21.15
N ALA A 105 1.66 -9.77 20.62
CA ALA A 105 1.96 -11.14 21.04
C ALA A 105 2.71 -11.19 22.38
N GLU A 106 3.32 -10.08 22.80
CA GLU A 106 4.22 -10.01 23.95
C GLU A 106 3.62 -9.22 25.13
N THR A 107 2.54 -8.48 24.90
CA THR A 107 1.94 -7.58 25.89
C THR A 107 0.80 -8.24 26.68
N ASP A 108 0.66 -7.86 27.94
CA ASP A 108 -0.50 -8.08 28.79
C ASP A 108 -1.48 -6.87 28.76
N ASP A 109 -0.99 -5.68 28.41
CA ASP A 109 -1.81 -4.46 28.26
C ASP A 109 -2.24 -4.18 26.80
N LEU A 110 -3.42 -4.68 26.43
CA LEU A 110 -4.02 -4.40 25.12
C LEU A 110 -4.37 -2.91 24.92
N ALA A 111 -4.68 -2.16 25.99
CA ALA A 111 -5.05 -0.76 25.89
C ALA A 111 -3.87 0.10 25.42
N LYS A 112 -2.63 -0.25 25.78
CA LYS A 112 -1.42 0.38 25.26
C LYS A 112 -1.27 0.23 23.75
N VAL A 113 -1.53 -0.97 23.23
CA VAL A 113 -1.51 -1.22 21.77
C VAL A 113 -2.60 -0.43 21.08
N GLN A 114 -3.82 -0.42 21.63
CA GLN A 114 -4.95 0.30 21.05
C GLN A 114 -4.66 1.80 20.90
N ARG A 115 -4.02 2.43 21.89
CA ARG A 115 -3.59 3.84 21.79
C ARG A 115 -2.63 4.08 20.62
N LYS A 116 -1.69 3.17 20.38
CA LYS A 116 -0.75 3.27 19.25
C LYS A 116 -1.47 3.05 17.91
N LEU A 117 -2.39 2.08 17.84
CA LEU A 117 -3.18 1.81 16.64
C LEU A 117 -4.10 2.98 16.27
N LYS A 118 -4.68 3.68 17.26
CA LYS A 118 -5.50 4.88 17.07
C LYS A 118 -4.75 6.01 16.35
N ILE A 119 -3.42 6.05 16.47
CA ILE A 119 -2.55 7.00 15.73
C ILE A 119 -2.16 6.43 14.36
N LEU A 120 -1.83 5.14 14.31
CA LEU A 120 -1.28 4.50 13.11
C LEU A 120 -2.32 4.29 12.00
N ALA A 121 -3.58 3.97 12.35
CA ALA A 121 -4.61 3.68 11.36
C ALA A 121 -5.02 4.92 10.55
N PRO A 122 -5.19 6.13 11.14
CA PRO A 122 -5.39 7.35 10.35
C PRO A 122 -4.19 7.71 9.47
N GLU A 123 -2.95 7.45 9.90
CA GLU A 123 -1.74 7.62 9.08
C GLU A 123 -1.81 6.70 7.84
N GLY A 124 -2.19 5.44 8.02
CA GLY A 124 -2.35 4.47 6.94
C GLY A 124 -3.44 4.86 5.94
N LYS A 125 -4.59 5.38 6.41
CA LYS A 125 -5.68 5.92 5.56
C LYS A 125 -5.17 7.02 4.62
N LYS A 126 -4.38 7.96 5.14
CA LYS A 126 -3.79 9.04 4.33
C LYS A 126 -2.87 8.48 3.25
N LEU A 127 -2.04 7.50 3.60
CA LEU A 127 -1.13 6.85 2.65
C LEU A 127 -1.86 6.06 1.57
N VAL A 128 -2.93 5.33 1.93
CA VAL A 128 -3.79 4.61 0.97
C VAL A 128 -4.38 5.58 -0.05
N ASN A 129 -4.98 6.68 0.41
CA ASN A 129 -5.61 7.67 -0.47
C ASN A 129 -4.58 8.33 -1.40
N GLU A 130 -3.44 8.76 -0.85
CA GLU A 130 -2.37 9.38 -1.62
C GLU A 130 -1.80 8.42 -2.68
N LEU A 131 -1.42 7.20 -2.27
CA LEU A 131 -0.89 6.18 -3.17
C LEU A 131 -1.89 5.84 -4.27
N SER A 132 -3.16 5.69 -3.93
CA SER A 132 -4.21 5.35 -4.90
C SER A 132 -4.33 6.42 -5.98
N ALA A 133 -4.29 7.70 -5.60
CA ALA A 133 -4.31 8.81 -6.54
C ALA A 133 -3.05 8.84 -7.43
N ARG A 134 -1.87 8.62 -6.84
CA ARG A 134 -0.59 8.58 -7.58
C ARG A 134 -0.56 7.42 -8.59
N VAL A 135 -0.99 6.22 -8.19
CA VAL A 135 -1.05 5.05 -9.06
C VAL A 135 -2.06 5.23 -10.19
N TRP A 136 -3.20 5.87 -9.94
CA TRP A 136 -4.14 6.22 -11.00
C TRP A 136 -3.52 7.18 -12.02
N LYS A 137 -2.82 8.22 -11.54
CA LYS A 137 -2.11 9.17 -12.42
C LYS A 137 -1.03 8.47 -13.24
N TYR A 138 -0.25 7.58 -12.62
CA TYR A 138 0.75 6.77 -13.32
C TYR A 138 0.11 5.92 -14.43
N LYS A 139 -0.94 5.18 -14.11
CA LYS A 139 -1.69 4.36 -15.09
C LYS A 139 -2.15 5.18 -16.30
N LYS A 140 -2.60 6.42 -16.08
CA LYS A 140 -3.00 7.32 -17.17
C LYS A 140 -1.85 7.77 -18.06
N LEU A 141 -0.65 7.95 -17.50
CA LEU A 141 0.55 8.26 -18.29
C LEU A 141 0.97 7.04 -19.12
N VAL A 142 0.95 5.85 -18.52
CA VAL A 142 1.24 4.58 -19.21
C VAL A 142 0.26 4.31 -20.36
N GLU A 143 -1.04 4.56 -20.18
CA GLU A 143 -2.04 4.42 -21.25
C GLU A 143 -1.77 5.37 -22.43
N ARG A 144 -1.32 6.60 -22.15
CA ARG A 144 -1.05 7.62 -23.18
C ARG A 144 0.21 7.34 -23.99
N ARG A 145 1.25 6.75 -23.40
CA ARG A 145 2.48 6.37 -24.12
C ARG A 145 2.31 5.12 -25.00
N SER A 146 1.29 4.32 -24.71
CA SER A 146 0.99 3.07 -25.42
C SER A 146 -0.12 3.23 -26.47
N SER A 147 -0.67 4.45 -26.63
CA SER A 147 -1.62 4.82 -27.69
C SER A 147 -0.90 5.57 -28.79
#